data_AF-A0A212DH80-F1
#
_entry.id   AF-A0A212DH80-F1
#
_cell.length_a   1.000
_cell.length_b   1.000
_cell.length_c   1.000
_cell.angle_alpha   90.00
_cell.angle_beta   90.00
_cell.angle_gamma   90.00
#
_symmetry.space_group_name_H-M   'P 1'
#
loop_
_entity.id
_entity.type
_entity.pdbx_description
1 polymer ?
#
loop_
_entity_poly.entity_id
_entity_poly.type
_entity_poly.pdbx_seq_one_letter_code
_entity_poly.pdbx_strand_id
1 'polypeptide(L)'
;MGWEGGALSWDSLLSVWRVWCSDSPWLVSPGSGPIQLWQFLLELLTDKSCQSFISWTGDGWEFKLSDPDEVARRWGKRKNKPKMNYEKLSRGLRYYYDKNIIHKTAGKRYVYRFVCDLQSLLGYTPEELHAMLDVKPDADE
;
A
#
# COMPACT_ATOMS: atom_id res chain seq x y z
N MET A 1 -23.02 17.40 -25.17
CA MET A 1 -21.84 16.51 -25.28
C MET A 1 -20.95 16.81 -24.08
N GLY A 2 -21.31 16.29 -22.92
CA GLY A 2 -20.55 16.44 -21.69
C GLY A 2 -19.77 15.15 -21.46
N TRP A 3 -18.45 15.27 -21.36
CA TRP A 3 -17.59 14.18 -20.91
C TRP A 3 -17.68 14.18 -19.38
N GLU A 4 -18.54 13.35 -18.81
CA GLU A 4 -18.46 13.02 -17.39
C GLU A 4 -17.46 11.87 -17.26
N GLY A 5 -16.25 12.20 -16.81
CA GLY A 5 -15.21 11.24 -16.49
C GLY A 5 -15.72 10.28 -15.42
N GLY A 6 -16.05 9.06 -15.84
CA GLY A 6 -16.34 7.96 -14.95
C GLY A 6 -15.09 7.57 -14.19
N ALA A 7 -14.86 8.20 -13.04
CA ALA A 7 -14.03 7.61 -12.00
C ALA A 7 -14.63 6.24 -11.68
N LEU A 8 -13.81 5.20 -11.75
CA LEU A 8 -14.20 3.87 -11.28
C LEU A 8 -14.75 4.03 -9.86
N SER A 9 -16.01 3.65 -9.65
CA SER A 9 -16.62 3.67 -8.32
C SER A 9 -15.73 2.87 -7.37
N TRP A 10 -15.56 3.38 -6.15
CA TRP A 10 -14.91 2.69 -5.04
C TRP A 10 -15.45 1.27 -4.79
N ASP A 11 -16.70 1.00 -5.20
CA ASP A 11 -17.30 -0.33 -5.19
C ASP A 11 -16.62 -1.31 -6.17
N SER A 12 -16.09 -0.84 -7.31
CA SER A 12 -15.40 -1.68 -8.29
C SER A 12 -13.99 -2.08 -7.85
N LEU A 13 -13.23 -1.16 -7.24
CA LEU A 13 -11.89 -1.47 -6.74
C LEU A 13 -11.93 -2.37 -5.49
N LEU A 14 -12.91 -2.17 -4.60
CA LEU A 14 -13.15 -3.06 -3.46
C LEU A 14 -13.72 -4.42 -3.89
N SER A 15 -14.54 -4.50 -4.94
CA SER A 15 -15.04 -5.79 -5.45
C SER A 15 -13.92 -6.60 -6.08
N VAL A 16 -13.03 -5.98 -6.87
CA VAL A 16 -11.85 -6.65 -7.42
C VAL A 16 -10.91 -7.12 -6.30
N TRP A 17 -10.62 -6.28 -5.30
CA TRP A 17 -9.78 -6.65 -4.15
C TRP A 17 -10.40 -7.73 -3.25
N ARG A 18 -11.73 -7.70 -3.03
CA ARG A 18 -12.46 -8.66 -2.18
C ARG A 18 -12.69 -10.00 -2.89
N VAL A 19 -12.84 -10.01 -4.22
CA VAL A 19 -12.88 -11.22 -5.07
C VAL A 19 -11.49 -11.83 -5.25
N TRP A 20 -10.44 -11.02 -5.45
CA TRP A 20 -9.05 -11.52 -5.51
C TRP A 20 -8.56 -12.13 -4.20
N CYS A 21 -9.06 -11.66 -3.05
CA CYS A 21 -8.83 -12.34 -1.77
C CYS A 21 -9.43 -13.76 -1.71
N SER A 22 -10.35 -14.09 -2.62
CA SER A 22 -11.01 -15.40 -2.69
C SER A 22 -10.43 -16.32 -3.76
N ASP A 23 -9.85 -15.78 -4.85
CA ASP A 23 -9.47 -16.55 -6.06
C ASP A 23 -7.95 -16.73 -6.28
N SER A 24 -7.09 -16.27 -5.36
CA SER A 24 -5.63 -16.46 -5.43
C SER A 24 -5.09 -17.30 -4.25
N PRO A 25 -5.01 -18.64 -4.37
CA PRO A 25 -4.59 -19.55 -3.29
C PRO A 25 -3.18 -19.30 -2.74
N TRP A 26 -2.34 -18.58 -3.49
CA TRP A 26 -0.96 -18.24 -3.11
C TRP A 26 -0.84 -16.90 -2.37
N LEU A 27 -1.85 -16.05 -2.44
CA LEU A 27 -1.88 -14.71 -1.82
C LEU A 27 -2.88 -14.62 -0.67
N VAL A 28 -3.88 -15.50 -0.72
CA VAL A 28 -4.70 -15.91 0.42
C VAL A 28 -4.81 -17.42 0.32
N SER A 29 -3.91 -18.16 0.97
CA SER A 29 -4.21 -19.57 1.22
C SER A 29 -5.55 -19.64 1.94
N PRO A 30 -6.45 -20.59 1.60
CA PRO A 30 -7.59 -20.92 2.45
C PRO A 30 -7.02 -21.52 3.75
N GLY A 31 -6.63 -20.64 4.69
CA GLY A 31 -5.73 -20.95 5.81
C GLY A 31 -4.72 -19.83 6.16
N SER A 32 -4.61 -18.76 5.37
CA SER A 32 -3.72 -17.63 5.66
C SER A 32 -4.32 -16.83 6.82
N GLY A 33 -3.64 -16.82 7.95
CA GLY A 33 -4.09 -16.21 9.18
C GLY A 33 -4.27 -14.68 9.11
N PRO A 34 -4.16 -13.99 10.24
CA PRO A 34 -4.45 -12.55 10.36
C PRO A 34 -3.72 -11.67 9.32
N ILE A 35 -4.41 -10.67 8.73
CA ILE A 35 -3.87 -9.67 7.77
C ILE A 35 -2.41 -9.28 8.04
N GLN A 36 -1.58 -9.25 7.01
CA GLN A 36 -0.17 -8.89 7.09
C GLN A 36 0.05 -7.39 6.92
N LEU A 37 1.17 -6.87 7.42
CA LEU A 37 1.47 -5.44 7.35
C LEU A 37 1.59 -4.93 5.90
N TRP A 38 2.18 -5.71 4.99
CA TRP A 38 2.35 -5.26 3.60
C TRP A 38 1.01 -5.09 2.88
N GLN A 39 0.05 -6.00 3.14
CA GLN A 39 -1.32 -5.92 2.62
C GLN A 39 -2.04 -4.70 3.15
N PHE A 40 -1.89 -4.42 4.46
CA PHE A 40 -2.45 -3.24 5.08
C PHE A 40 -1.85 -1.93 4.53
N LEU A 41 -0.55 -1.89 4.28
CA LEU A 41 0.08 -0.71 3.68
C LEU A 41 -0.41 -0.50 2.25
N LEU A 42 -0.54 -1.57 1.46
CA LEU A 42 -1.07 -1.51 0.11
C LEU A 42 -2.53 -1.01 0.11
N GLU A 43 -3.36 -1.49 1.03
CA GLU A 43 -4.74 -0.99 1.23
C GLU A 43 -4.76 0.52 1.45
N LEU A 44 -3.92 1.04 2.35
CA LEU A 44 -3.84 2.49 2.59
C LEU A 44 -3.32 3.26 1.37
N LEU A 45 -2.34 2.71 0.64
CA LEU A 45 -1.76 3.33 -0.55
C LEU A 45 -2.73 3.39 -1.73
N THR A 46 -3.73 2.51 -1.76
CA THR A 46 -4.81 2.52 -2.75
C THR A 46 -6.01 3.38 -2.32
N ASP A 47 -5.95 4.03 -1.15
CA ASP A 47 -7.02 4.88 -0.65
C ASP A 47 -6.65 6.37 -0.75
N LYS A 48 -7.32 7.12 -1.64
CA LYS A 48 -7.09 8.57 -1.81
C LYS A 48 -7.21 9.37 -0.50
N SER A 49 -8.09 8.96 0.42
CA SER A 49 -8.27 9.63 1.71
C SER A 49 -7.08 9.44 2.67
N CYS A 50 -6.18 8.52 2.36
CA CYS A 50 -5.01 8.20 3.16
C CYS A 50 -3.72 8.92 2.71
N GLN A 51 -3.74 9.60 1.54
CA GLN A 51 -2.56 10.21 0.94
C GLN A 51 -1.85 11.26 1.81
N SER A 52 -2.54 11.86 2.79
CA SER A 52 -1.94 12.83 3.71
C SER A 52 -0.92 12.21 4.68
N PHE A 53 -0.98 10.90 4.93
CA PHE A 53 -0.09 10.21 5.86
C PHE A 53 0.68 9.04 5.24
N ILE A 54 0.24 8.52 4.10
CA ILE A 54 0.94 7.52 3.31
C ILE A 54 0.58 7.65 1.83
N SER A 55 1.57 7.77 0.96
CA SER A 55 1.35 7.97 -0.48
C SER A 55 2.43 7.32 -1.32
N TRP A 56 2.10 7.02 -2.58
CA TRP A 56 3.11 6.73 -3.61
C TRP A 56 3.93 7.99 -3.89
N THR A 57 5.22 7.83 -4.22
CA THR A 57 6.10 8.96 -4.56
C THR A 57 6.03 9.35 -6.04
N GLY A 58 5.39 8.51 -6.87
CA GLY A 58 5.38 8.64 -8.32
C GLY A 58 6.49 7.87 -9.04
N ASP A 59 7.45 7.29 -8.31
CA ASP A 59 8.53 6.46 -8.87
C ASP A 59 8.21 4.96 -8.68
N GLY A 60 7.61 4.34 -9.69
CA GLY A 60 7.24 2.93 -9.67
C GLY A 60 6.45 2.56 -8.41
N TRP A 61 6.80 1.46 -7.74
CA TRP A 61 6.16 1.04 -6.49
C TRP A 61 6.82 1.64 -5.22
N GLU A 62 7.41 2.83 -5.31
CA GLU A 62 7.94 3.56 -4.16
C GLU A 62 6.87 4.38 -3.45
N PHE A 63 6.88 4.29 -2.12
CA PHE A 63 5.95 4.98 -1.25
C PHE A 63 6.63 5.61 -0.06
N LYS A 64 5.98 6.63 0.50
CA LYS A 64 6.46 7.41 1.64
C LYS A 64 5.44 7.37 2.76
N LEU A 65 5.92 7.28 4.00
CA LEU A 65 5.12 7.51 5.19
C LEU A 65 5.28 8.98 5.61
N SER A 66 4.35 9.83 5.18
CA SER A 66 4.35 11.27 5.51
C SER A 66 4.03 11.50 7.00
N ASP A 67 3.16 10.67 7.58
CA ASP A 67 2.92 10.58 9.02
C ASP A 67 3.05 9.12 9.47
N PRO A 68 4.27 8.68 9.84
CA PRO A 68 4.53 7.31 10.24
C PRO A 68 3.79 6.89 11.51
N ASP A 69 3.44 7.83 12.39
CA ASP A 69 2.75 7.57 13.65
C ASP A 69 1.26 7.30 13.39
N GLU A 70 0.62 8.05 12.49
CA GLU A 70 -0.77 7.77 12.07
C GLU A 70 -0.89 6.39 11.40
N VAL A 71 0.07 6.04 10.53
CA VAL A 71 0.12 4.71 9.90
C VAL A 71 0.26 3.61 10.96
N ALA A 72 1.15 3.80 11.94
CA ALA A 72 1.33 2.85 13.04
C ALA A 72 0.08 2.74 13.93
N ARG A 73 -0.59 3.85 14.21
CA ARG A 73 -1.83 3.89 14.99
C ARG A 73 -2.95 3.12 14.29
N ARG A 74 -3.14 3.34 12.98
CA ARG A 74 -4.13 2.60 12.17
C ARG A 74 -3.82 1.11 12.10
N TRP A 75 -2.54 0.75 11.97
CA TRP A 75 -2.11 -0.65 12.03
C TRP A 75 -2.41 -1.28 13.40
N GLY A 76 -2.11 -0.56 14.47
CA GLY A 76 -2.45 -0.95 15.84
C GLY A 76 -3.95 -1.19 16.01
N LYS A 77 -4.79 -0.30 15.49
CA LYS A 77 -6.25 -0.46 15.48
C LYS A 77 -6.66 -1.72 14.70
N ARG A 78 -6.14 -1.93 13.49
CA ARG A 78 -6.45 -3.09 12.63
C ARG A 78 -6.12 -4.43 13.29
N LYS A 79 -5.05 -4.49 14.08
CA LYS A 79 -4.58 -5.72 14.76
C LYS A 79 -4.96 -5.81 16.23
N ASN A 80 -5.75 -4.88 16.75
CA ASN A 80 -6.06 -4.73 18.18
C ASN A 80 -4.79 -4.73 19.06
N LYS A 81 -3.79 -3.94 18.66
CA LYS A 81 -2.51 -3.74 19.37
C LYS A 81 -2.38 -2.26 19.76
N PRO A 82 -2.92 -1.82 20.92
CA PRO A 82 -2.97 -0.41 21.30
C PRO A 82 -1.59 0.21 21.57
N LYS A 83 -0.56 -0.61 21.81
CA LYS A 83 0.83 -0.17 21.99
C LYS A 83 1.66 -0.20 20.70
N MET A 84 1.02 -0.23 19.53
CA MET A 84 1.72 -0.13 18.24
C MET A 84 2.25 1.29 18.05
N ASN A 85 3.45 1.41 17.50
CA ASN A 85 4.12 2.67 17.20
C ASN A 85 5.02 2.48 15.97
N TYR A 86 5.61 3.55 15.46
CA TYR A 86 6.46 3.47 14.28
C TYR A 86 7.68 2.56 14.47
N GLU A 87 8.32 2.59 15.64
CA GLU A 87 9.47 1.74 15.94
C GLU A 87 9.15 0.25 15.70
N LYS A 88 8.02 -0.24 16.22
CA LYS A 88 7.55 -1.62 16.03
C LYS A 88 7.12 -1.90 14.60
N LEU A 89 6.41 -0.97 13.97
CA LEU A 89 6.00 -1.09 12.57
C LEU A 89 7.22 -1.20 11.64
N SER A 90 8.23 -0.36 11.86
CA SER A 90 9.48 -0.35 11.11
C SER A 90 10.25 -1.66 11.27
N ARG A 91 10.14 -2.35 12.42
CA ARG A 91 10.71 -3.70 12.58
C ARG A 91 10.04 -4.73 11.67
N GLY A 92 8.73 -4.59 11.44
CA GLY A 92 7.98 -5.37 10.46
C GLY A 92 8.39 -5.07 9.02
N LEU A 93 8.61 -3.79 8.69
CA LEU A 93 9.16 -3.41 7.38
C LEU A 93 10.54 -4.03 7.13
N ARG A 94 11.45 -4.00 8.11
CA ARG A 94 12.76 -4.65 8.00
C ARG A 94 12.67 -6.17 7.78
N TYR A 95 11.63 -6.82 8.32
CA TYR A 95 11.39 -8.24 8.09
C TYR A 95 11.06 -8.58 6.63
N TYR A 96 10.66 -7.60 5.82
CA TYR A 96 10.34 -7.79 4.41
C TYR A 96 11.53 -7.67 3.46
N TYR A 97 12.69 -7.22 3.94
CA TYR A 97 13.85 -6.94 3.09
C TYR A 97 14.38 -8.22 2.45
N ASP A 98 14.71 -9.21 3.27
CA ASP A 98 15.21 -10.52 2.82
C ASP A 98 14.14 -11.38 2.13
N LYS A 99 12.86 -11.01 2.30
CA LYS A 99 11.72 -11.67 1.67
C LYS A 99 11.39 -11.11 0.29
N ASN A 100 12.11 -10.08 -0.17
CA ASN A 100 11.84 -9.38 -1.43
C ASN A 100 10.36 -8.94 -1.57
N ILE A 101 9.80 -8.41 -0.48
CA ILE A 101 8.44 -7.83 -0.49
C ILE A 101 8.54 -6.30 -0.53
N ILE A 102 9.22 -5.71 0.45
CA ILE A 102 9.45 -4.27 0.55
C ILE A 102 10.92 -4.05 0.86
N HIS A 103 11.57 -3.08 0.20
CA HIS A 103 12.92 -2.61 0.52
C HIS A 103 12.90 -1.17 1.01
N LYS A 104 13.93 -0.78 1.77
CA LYS A 104 14.15 0.62 2.17
C LYS A 104 14.83 1.37 1.04
N THR A 105 14.27 2.50 0.61
CA THR A 105 15.00 3.41 -0.29
C THR A 105 16.16 4.05 0.46
N ALA A 106 17.39 3.86 0.00
CA ALA A 106 18.58 4.40 0.62
C ALA A 106 18.58 5.95 0.57
N GLY A 107 19.15 6.60 1.58
CA GLY A 107 19.25 8.07 1.64
C GLY A 107 17.94 8.82 1.96
N LYS A 108 16.76 8.26 1.65
CA LYS A 108 15.47 8.92 1.88
C LYS A 108 14.88 8.57 3.25
N ARG A 109 14.28 9.50 3.99
CA ARG A 109 13.64 9.22 5.28
C ARG A 109 12.21 8.70 5.09
N TYR A 110 11.86 7.58 5.73
CA TYR A 110 10.52 6.98 5.68
C TYR A 110 9.99 6.56 4.30
N VAL A 111 10.88 6.46 3.31
CA VAL A 111 10.56 6.00 1.96
C VAL A 111 10.94 4.53 1.77
N TYR A 112 10.06 3.77 1.15
CA TYR A 112 10.17 2.32 0.95
C TYR A 112 9.65 1.97 -0.44
N ARG A 113 10.00 0.79 -0.95
CA ARG A 113 9.55 0.33 -2.28
C ARG A 113 9.07 -1.11 -2.20
N PHE A 114 7.93 -1.41 -2.79
CA PHE A 114 7.57 -2.81 -3.05
C PHE A 114 8.45 -3.36 -4.18
N VAL A 115 9.09 -4.50 -3.94
CA VAL A 115 9.99 -5.15 -4.90
C VAL A 115 9.47 -6.50 -5.38
N CYS A 116 8.34 -6.96 -4.84
CA CYS A 116 7.59 -8.08 -5.40
C CYS A 116 6.83 -7.65 -6.66
N ASP A 117 6.38 -8.62 -7.46
CA ASP A 117 5.61 -8.37 -8.68
C ASP A 117 4.17 -7.94 -8.35
N LEU A 118 4.03 -6.68 -7.93
CA LEU A 118 2.72 -6.05 -7.70
C LEU A 118 1.92 -5.87 -8.98
N GLN A 119 2.58 -5.75 -10.14
CA GLN A 119 1.88 -5.57 -11.40
C GLN A 119 1.07 -6.82 -11.76
N SER A 120 1.67 -7.99 -11.65
CA SER A 120 0.94 -9.26 -11.83
C SER A 120 -0.08 -9.51 -10.72
N LEU A 121 0.18 -9.03 -9.50
CA LEU A 121 -0.75 -9.12 -8.37
C LEU A 121 -2.00 -8.24 -8.55
N LEU A 122 -1.84 -7.03 -9.07
CA LEU A 122 -2.90 -6.02 -9.13
C LEU A 122 -3.57 -5.96 -10.50
N GLY A 123 -2.88 -6.42 -11.55
CA GLY A 123 -3.30 -6.24 -12.93
C GLY A 123 -3.12 -4.80 -13.44
N TYR A 124 -2.36 -3.98 -12.71
CA TYR A 124 -2.09 -2.58 -13.05
C TYR A 124 -0.59 -2.30 -13.01
N THR A 125 -0.12 -1.50 -13.97
CA THR A 125 1.19 -0.85 -13.87
C THR A 125 1.18 0.20 -12.74
N PRO A 126 2.35 0.57 -12.20
CA PRO A 126 2.44 1.69 -11.26
C PRO A 126 1.81 2.97 -11.82
N GLU A 127 2.07 3.27 -13.09
CA GLU A 127 1.62 4.49 -13.74
C GLU A 127 0.10 4.56 -13.87
N GLU A 128 -0.55 3.44 -14.22
CA GLU A 128 -2.01 3.34 -14.25
C GLU A 128 -2.61 3.55 -12.85
N LEU A 129 -2.02 2.91 -11.82
CA LEU A 129 -2.48 3.08 -10.45
C LEU A 129 -2.31 4.53 -9.98
N HIS A 130 -1.16 5.15 -10.27
CA HIS A 130 -0.88 6.54 -9.93
C HIS A 130 -1.88 7.50 -10.60
N ALA A 131 -2.20 7.28 -11.88
CA ALA A 131 -3.20 8.07 -12.60
C ALA A 131 -4.60 7.92 -11.99
N MET A 132 -5.01 6.70 -11.63
CA MET A 132 -6.29 6.48 -10.95
C MET A 132 -6.35 7.16 -9.58
N LEU A 133 -5.20 7.25 -8.89
CA LEU A 133 -5.08 7.82 -7.56
C LEU A 133 -4.78 9.33 -7.55
N ASP A 134 -4.62 9.98 -8.70
CA ASP A 134 -4.19 11.38 -8.83
C ASP A 134 -2.87 11.67 -8.08
N VAL A 135 -1.94 10.72 -8.09
CA VAL A 135 -0.63 10.86 -7.40
C VAL A 135 0.17 11.97 -8.07
N LYS A 136 0.64 12.93 -7.26
CA LYS A 136 1.62 13.93 -7.69
C LYS A 136 3.01 13.43 -7.33
N PRO A 137 3.97 13.39 -8.27
CA PRO A 137 5.33 13.00 -7.96
C PRO A 137 5.91 13.89 -6.85
N ASP A 138 6.58 13.30 -5.87
CA ASP A 138 7.34 14.06 -4.88
C ASP A 138 8.44 14.84 -5.64
N ALA A 139 8.50 16.16 -5.45
CA ALA A 139 9.67 16.92 -5.89
C ALA A 139 10.86 16.46 -5.02
N ASP A 140 11.93 15.97 -5.65
CA ASP A 140 13.14 15.57 -4.94
C ASP A 140 13.63 16.76 -4.09
N GLU A 141 13.64 16.58 -2.76
CA GLU A 141 14.21 17.51 -1.77
C GLU A 141 15.70 17.21 -1.55
#